data_AF-A0A174U9M5-F1
#
_entry.id   AF-A0A174U9M5-F1
#
_cell.length_a   1.000
_cell.length_b   1.000
_cell.length_c   1.000
_cell.angle_alpha   90.00
_cell.angle_beta   90.00
_cell.angle_gamma   90.00
#
_symmetry.space_group_name_H-M   'P 1'
#
loop_
_entity.id
_entity.type
_entity.pdbx_description
1 polymer ?
#
loop_
_entity_poly.entity_id
_entity_poly.type
_entity_poly.pdbx_seq_one_letter_code
_entity_poly.pdbx_strand_id
1 'polypeptide(L)'
;MMFFVYHLQTYSPKNRAWKKVIDYVEKYKDVLIKDELSLDALKHEIGDVVNRINAEHPKMKRMKCTATPLGRDCTIRIEAHVISGGCPDTVFFLDICKVRSVYQFSEKANMLEQEGGEA
;
A
#
# COMPACT_ATOMS: atom_id res chain seq x y z
N MET A 1 8.28 -3.88 12.79
CA MET A 1 7.11 -2.98 12.89
C MET A 1 6.21 -3.26 11.69
N MET A 2 4.92 -3.55 11.89
CA MET A 2 4.01 -3.88 10.77
C MET A 2 3.40 -2.62 10.17
N PHE A 3 3.07 -2.70 8.88
CA PHE A 3 2.39 -1.66 8.13
C PHE A 3 1.20 -2.24 7.39
N PHE A 4 0.25 -1.39 7.02
CA PHE A 4 -0.96 -1.81 6.32
C PHE A 4 -1.29 -0.83 5.20
N VAL A 5 -1.58 -1.37 4.01
CA VAL A 5 -2.14 -0.59 2.90
C VAL A 5 -3.61 -0.36 3.20
N TYR A 6 -3.94 0.78 3.82
CA TYR A 6 -5.32 1.05 4.25
C TYR A 6 -6.15 1.79 3.19
N HIS A 7 -5.49 2.42 2.23
CA HIS A 7 -6.18 3.17 1.19
C HIS A 7 -5.41 3.08 -0.13
N LEU A 8 -6.07 2.53 -1.15
CA LEU A 8 -5.62 2.54 -2.53
C LEU A 8 -6.67 3.28 -3.35
N GLN A 9 -6.25 4.34 -4.03
CA GLN A 9 -7.10 5.06 -4.97
C GLN A 9 -6.46 5.04 -6.36
N THR A 10 -7.24 4.62 -7.35
CA THR A 10 -6.85 4.56 -8.76
C THR A 10 -7.74 5.50 -9.57
N TYR A 11 -7.18 6.09 -10.63
CA TYR A 11 -7.91 6.96 -11.54
C TYR A 11 -8.13 6.27 -12.89
N SER A 12 -9.12 6.73 -13.65
CA SER A 12 -9.42 6.14 -14.97
C SER A 12 -8.18 6.20 -15.89
N PRO A 13 -7.74 5.06 -16.44
CA PRO A 13 -6.53 5.01 -17.25
C PRO A 13 -6.70 5.79 -18.56
N LYS A 14 -5.83 6.77 -18.80
CA LYS A 14 -5.84 7.56 -20.05
C LYS A 14 -5.13 6.86 -21.21
N ASN A 15 -4.33 5.84 -20.92
CA ASN A 15 -3.57 5.08 -21.92
C ASN A 15 -3.24 3.66 -21.41
N ARG A 16 -2.64 2.84 -22.28
CA ARG A 16 -2.27 1.44 -21.95
C ARG A 16 -1.21 1.33 -20.85
N ALA A 17 -0.28 2.29 -20.75
CA ALA A 17 0.75 2.28 -19.71
C ALA A 17 0.13 2.49 -18.31
N TRP A 18 -0.82 3.42 -18.19
CA TRP A 18 -1.56 3.66 -16.96
C TRP A 18 -2.34 2.44 -16.53
N LYS A 19 -3.04 1.79 -17.48
CA LYS A 19 -3.79 0.57 -17.20
C LYS A 19 -2.88 -0.51 -16.61
N LYS A 20 -1.71 -0.77 -17.20
CA LYS A 20 -0.75 -1.75 -16.68
C LYS A 20 -0.29 -1.44 -15.25
N VAL A 21 -0.03 -0.17 -14.93
CA VAL A 21 0.38 0.23 -13.58
C VAL A 21 -0.78 0.02 -12.60
N ILE A 22 -1.99 0.45 -12.96
CA ILE A 22 -3.19 0.30 -12.15
C ILE A 22 -3.47 -1.18 -11.87
N ASP A 23 -3.54 -2.01 -12.90
CA ASP A 23 -3.75 -3.46 -12.79
C ASP A 23 -2.68 -4.11 -11.89
N TYR A 24 -1.45 -3.59 -11.89
CA TYR A 24 -0.38 -4.08 -11.01
C TYR A 24 -0.57 -3.69 -9.55
N VAL A 25 -0.91 -2.43 -9.27
CA VAL A 25 -0.98 -1.93 -7.88
C VAL A 25 -2.24 -2.41 -7.15
N GLU A 26 -3.29 -2.79 -7.89
CA GLU A 26 -4.51 -3.37 -7.31
C GLU A 26 -4.25 -4.59 -6.44
N LYS A 27 -3.20 -5.38 -6.74
CA LYS A 27 -2.82 -6.55 -5.93
C LYS A 27 -2.39 -6.19 -4.50
N TYR A 28 -2.05 -4.93 -4.24
CA TYR A 28 -1.64 -4.46 -2.91
C TYR A 28 -2.77 -3.86 -2.09
N LYS A 29 -4.00 -3.85 -2.61
CA LYS A 29 -5.16 -3.38 -1.85
C LYS A 29 -5.33 -4.22 -0.58
N ASP A 30 -5.47 -3.54 0.56
CA ASP A 30 -5.71 -4.16 1.87
C ASP A 30 -4.62 -5.18 2.28
N VAL A 31 -3.37 -4.95 1.87
CA VAL A 31 -2.23 -5.83 2.18
C VAL A 31 -1.53 -5.42 3.48
N LEU A 32 -1.28 -6.42 4.34
CA LEU A 32 -0.45 -6.30 5.53
C LEU A 32 1.03 -6.53 5.18
N ILE A 33 1.89 -5.62 5.62
CA ILE A 33 3.34 -5.61 5.40
C ILE A 33 4.03 -5.90 6.73
N LYS A 34 4.87 -6.94 6.77
CA LYS A 34 5.39 -7.52 8.02
C LYS A 34 6.38 -6.63 8.76
N ASP A 35 7.25 -5.95 8.02
CA ASP A 35 8.41 -5.24 8.57
C ASP A 35 8.86 -4.09 7.65
N GLU A 36 9.82 -3.30 8.13
CA GLU A 36 10.37 -2.15 7.42
C GLU A 36 11.11 -2.53 6.14
N LEU A 37 11.80 -3.68 6.14
CA LEU A 37 12.47 -4.18 4.95
C LEU A 37 11.45 -4.51 3.85
N SER A 38 10.34 -5.15 4.22
CA SER A 38 9.23 -5.45 3.32
C SER A 38 8.56 -4.18 2.79
N LEU A 39 8.47 -3.14 3.61
CA LEU A 39 7.96 -1.83 3.21
C LEU A 39 8.88 -1.15 2.20
N ASP A 40 10.19 -1.15 2.45
CA ASP A 40 11.16 -0.56 1.52
C ASP A 40 11.24 -1.35 0.21
N ALA A 41 11.14 -2.68 0.27
CA ALA A 41 11.02 -3.52 -0.91
C ALA A 41 9.77 -3.16 -1.74
N LEU A 42 8.61 -2.94 -1.10
CA LEU A 42 7.39 -2.52 -1.78
C LEU A 42 7.54 -1.16 -2.48
N LYS A 43 8.16 -0.18 -1.82
CA LYS A 43 8.44 1.14 -2.43
C LYS A 43 9.30 0.98 -3.69
N HIS A 44 10.34 0.17 -3.62
CA HIS A 44 11.24 -0.07 -4.74
C HIS A 44 10.55 -0.82 -5.88
N GLU A 45 9.82 -1.89 -5.55
CA GLU A 45 9.10 -2.72 -6.52
C GLU A 45 8.08 -1.90 -7.34
N ILE A 46 7.28 -1.05 -6.67
CA ILE A 46 6.34 -0.17 -7.37
C ILE A 46 7.10 0.82 -8.28
N GLY A 47 8.20 1.40 -7.79
CA GLY A 47 9.05 2.29 -8.59
C GLY A 47 9.62 1.60 -9.83
N ASP A 48 10.12 0.38 -9.69
CA ASP A 48 10.68 -0.43 -10.78
C ASP A 48 9.62 -0.81 -11.81
N VAL A 49 8.42 -1.17 -11.37
CA VAL A 49 7.30 -1.48 -12.28
C VAL A 49 6.91 -0.25 -13.11
N VAL A 50 6.83 0.92 -12.48
CA VAL A 50 6.57 2.18 -13.18
C VAL A 50 7.70 2.48 -14.18
N ASN A 51 8.96 2.30 -13.80
CA ASN A 51 10.11 2.50 -14.70
C ASN A 51 10.11 1.53 -15.88
N ARG A 52 9.83 0.25 -15.64
CA ARG A 52 9.72 -0.79 -16.68
C ARG A 52 8.61 -0.44 -17.67
N ILE A 53 7.42 -0.07 -17.19
CA ILE A 53 6.30 0.30 -18.05
C ILE A 53 6.59 1.58 -18.84
N ASN A 54 7.26 2.57 -18.22
CA ASN A 54 7.75 3.74 -18.95
C ASN A 54 8.71 3.36 -20.09
N ALA A 55 9.62 2.41 -19.86
CA ALA A 55 10.57 1.92 -20.86
C ALA A 55 9.89 1.13 -22.00
N GLU A 56 8.83 0.38 -21.70
CA GLU A 56 7.99 -0.29 -22.71
C GLU A 56 7.19 0.69 -23.58
N HIS A 57 6.97 1.91 -23.09
CA HIS A 57 6.15 2.93 -23.75
C HIS A 57 6.89 4.28 -23.91
N PRO A 58 8.03 4.32 -24.62
CA PRO A 58 8.92 5.49 -24.66
C PRO A 58 8.31 6.74 -25.33
N LYS A 59 7.25 6.56 -26.13
CA LYS A 59 6.53 7.65 -26.81
C LYS A 59 5.48 8.33 -25.92
N MET A 60 5.15 7.76 -24.75
CA MET A 60 4.17 8.31 -23.83
C MET A 60 4.82 9.25 -22.82
N LYS A 61 4.04 10.15 -22.23
CA LYS A 61 4.55 10.97 -21.12
C LYS A 61 4.94 10.07 -19.95
N ARG A 62 6.16 10.28 -19.46
CA ARG A 62 6.77 9.47 -18.42
C ARG A 62 6.07 9.66 -17.08
N MET A 63 5.62 8.56 -16.48
CA MET A 63 5.11 8.54 -15.11
C MET A 63 6.26 8.71 -14.12
N LYS A 64 6.04 9.50 -13.07
CA LYS A 64 6.95 9.61 -11.93
C LYS A 64 6.31 8.94 -10.74
N CYS A 65 7.07 8.11 -10.04
CA CYS A 65 6.65 7.48 -8.79
C CYS A 65 7.39 8.16 -7.63
N THR A 66 6.67 8.47 -6.57
CA THR A 66 7.22 9.08 -5.35
C THR A 66 6.66 8.39 -4.12
N ALA A 67 7.50 8.22 -3.11
CA ALA A 67 7.10 7.73 -1.79
C ALA A 67 7.36 8.84 -0.78
N THR A 68 6.31 9.46 -0.24
CA THR A 68 6.40 10.61 0.66
C THR A 68 5.77 10.31 2.01
N PRO A 69 6.42 10.65 3.13
CA PRO A 69 5.79 10.61 4.43
C PRO A 69 4.73 11.73 4.55
N LEU A 70 3.54 11.38 4.99
CA LEU A 70 2.41 12.28 5.23
C LEU A 70 2.25 12.55 6.73
N GLY A 71 2.44 13.80 7.12
CA GLY A 71 2.09 14.30 8.45
C GLY A 71 2.90 13.66 9.61
N ARG A 72 2.33 13.74 10.82
CA ARG A 72 2.96 13.27 12.06
C ARG A 72 2.78 11.77 12.32
N ASP A 73 1.80 11.12 11.69
CA ASP A 73 1.41 9.74 11.98
C ASP A 73 2.28 8.67 11.27
N CYS A 74 3.38 9.10 10.63
CA CYS A 74 4.27 8.24 9.84
C CYS A 74 3.54 7.49 8.70
N THR A 75 2.41 7.99 8.21
CA THR A 75 1.76 7.47 7.01
C THR A 75 2.67 7.71 5.81
N ILE A 76 2.80 6.74 4.91
CA ILE A 76 3.60 6.86 3.70
C ILE A 76 2.65 6.79 2.51
N ARG A 77 2.68 7.81 1.65
CA ARG A 77 1.98 7.80 0.37
C ARG A 77 2.94 7.41 -0.74
N ILE A 78 2.65 6.31 -1.42
CA ILE A 78 3.27 5.95 -2.69
C ILE A 78 2.30 6.39 -3.78
N GLU A 79 2.71 7.32 -4.63
CA GLU A 79 1.87 7.82 -5.72
C GLU A 79 2.63 7.84 -7.05
N ALA A 80 1.88 7.61 -8.13
CA ALA A 80 2.37 7.84 -9.48
C ALA A 80 1.57 8.94 -10.16
N HIS A 81 2.27 9.89 -10.78
CA HIS A 81 1.67 10.99 -11.52
C HIS A 81 2.43 11.24 -12.82
N VAL A 82 1.74 11.82 -13.80
CA VAL A 82 2.33 12.34 -15.03
C VAL A 82 2.27 13.86 -14.98
N ILE A 83 3.39 14.54 -15.26
CA ILE A 83 3.36 16.00 -15.37
C ILE A 83 2.90 16.39 -16.78
N SER A 84 1.80 17.12 -16.87
CA SER A 84 1.27 17.63 -18.14
C SER A 84 0.98 19.12 -18.00
N GLY A 85 1.78 19.97 -18.65
CA GLY A 85 1.56 21.42 -18.64
C GLY A 85 1.72 22.09 -17.27
N GLY A 86 2.53 21.50 -16.38
CA GLY A 86 2.75 22.02 -15.02
C GLY A 86 1.80 21.47 -13.95
N CYS A 87 0.70 20.80 -14.35
CA CYS A 87 -0.20 20.14 -13.41
C CYS A 87 0.11 18.63 -13.32
N PRO A 88 0.22 18.07 -12.10
CA PRO A 88 0.34 16.63 -11.92
C PRO A 88 -1.01 15.96 -12.19
N ASP A 89 -0.98 14.94 -13.04
CA ASP A 89 -2.12 14.11 -13.38
C ASP A 89 -1.92 12.74 -12.72
N THR A 90 -2.61 12.53 -11.60
CA THR A 90 -2.42 11.36 -10.74
C THR A 90 -2.99 10.11 -11.38
N VAL A 91 -2.19 9.04 -11.38
CA VAL A 91 -2.57 7.71 -11.90
C VAL A 91 -3.14 6.86 -10.78
N PHE A 92 -2.42 6.81 -9.66
CA PHE A 92 -2.87 6.19 -8.42
C PHE A 92 -2.14 6.82 -7.23
N PHE A 93 -2.68 6.62 -6.04
CA PHE A 93 -1.93 6.73 -4.81
C PHE A 93 -2.33 5.63 -3.83
N LEU A 94 -1.37 5.24 -3.00
CA LEU A 94 -1.45 4.15 -2.06
C LEU A 94 -0.92 4.67 -0.72
N ASP A 95 -1.78 4.69 0.30
CA ASP A 95 -1.46 5.13 1.65
C ASP A 95 -1.20 3.92 2.55
N ILE A 96 -0.02 3.94 3.17
CA ILE A 96 0.46 2.91 4.08
C ILE A 96 0.54 3.51 5.47
N CYS A 97 -0.16 2.92 6.43
CA CYS A 97 -0.10 3.32 7.82
C CYS A 97 0.70 2.31 8.66
N LYS A 98 1.31 2.80 9.74
CA LYS A 98 1.89 1.94 10.77
C LYS A 98 0.78 1.27 11.57
N VAL A 99 0.83 -0.05 11.68
CA VAL A 99 -0.12 -0.81 12.49
C VAL A 99 0.14 -0.54 13.98
N ARG A 100 -0.89 -0.11 14.71
CA ARG A 100 -0.80 0.17 16.15
C ARG A 100 -0.87 -1.10 16.99
N SER A 101 -1.82 -1.96 16.68
CA SER A 101 -2.05 -3.24 17.35
C SER A 101 -2.82 -4.18 16.41
N VAL A 102 -2.75 -5.48 16.68
CA VAL A 102 -3.55 -6.50 16.00
C VAL A 102 -4.55 -7.03 17.02
N TYR A 103 -5.84 -6.99 16.68
CA TYR A 103 -6.86 -7.67 17.46
C TYR A 103 -6.89 -9.15 17.06
N GLN A 104 -6.75 -10.04 18.04
CA GLN A 104 -6.90 -11.46 17.86
C GLN A 104 -7.92 -11.96 18.88
N PHE A 105 -9.06 -12.44 18.40
CA PHE A 105 -10.02 -13.12 19.25
C PHE A 105 -9.42 -14.44 19.74
N SER A 106 -9.64 -14.75 21.02
CA SER A 106 -9.26 -16.01 21.64
C SER A 106 -10.40 -16.43 22.56
N GLU A 107 -11.05 -17.55 22.27
CA GLU A 107 -11.93 -18.21 23.24
C GLU A 107 -11.03 -18.77 24.34
N LYS A 108 -10.83 -18.01 25.43
CA LYS A 108 -10.53 -18.67 26.69
C LYS A 108 -11.80 -19.41 27.07
N ALA A 109 -11.74 -20.74 27.03
CA ALA A 109 -12.72 -21.61 27.65
C ALA A 109 -13.00 -21.05 29.06
N ASN A 110 -14.24 -20.67 29.32
CA ASN A 110 -14.74 -20.50 30.67
C ASN A 110 -14.61 -21.88 31.35
N MET A 111 -13.44 -22.18 31.91
CA MET A 111 -13.35 -23.13 33.01
C MET A 111 -14.08 -22.46 34.16
N LEU A 112 -15.39 -22.72 34.21
CA LEU A 112 -16.18 -22.51 35.41
C LEU A 112 -15.39 -23.06 36.59
N GLU A 113 -15.10 -22.20 37.54
CA GLU A 113 -14.76 -22.57 38.89
C GLU A 113 -15.82 -23.56 39.37
N GLN A 114 -15.50 -24.85 39.37
CA GLN A 114 -16.08 -25.77 40.34
C GLN A 114 -15.02 -25.92 41.42
N GLU A 115 -15.12 -25.05 42.43
CA GLU A 115 -14.74 -25.42 43.79
C GLU A 115 -15.56 -26.67 44.14
N GLY A 116 -14.97 -27.84 43.87
CA GLY A 116 -15.45 -29.11 44.40
C GLY A 116 -15.08 -29.16 45.87
N GLY A 117 -16.08 -28.95 46.71
CA GLY A 117 -15.97 -28.84 48.16
C GLY A 117 -15.39 -30.08 48.85
N GLU A 118 -14.83 -29.81 50.02
CA GLU A 118 -14.50 -30.79 51.06
C GLU A 118 -15.72 -31.68 51.39
N ALA A 119 -15.48 -33.00 51.39
CA ALA A 119 -16.17 -33.97 52.24
C ALA A 119 -15.26 -35.19 52.45
#